data_AF-A0AAV7U501-F1
#
_entry.id   AF-A0AAV7U501-F1
#
_cell.length_a   1.000
_cell.length_b   1.000
_cell.length_c   1.000
_cell.angle_alpha   90.00
_cell.angle_beta   90.00
_cell.angle_gamma   90.00
#
_symmetry.space_group_name_H-M   'P 1'
#
loop_
_entity.id
_entity.type
_entity.pdbx_description
1 polymer ?
#
loop_
_entity_poly.entity_id
_entity_poly.type
_entity_poly.pdbx_seq_one_letter_code
_entity_poly.pdbx_strand_id
1 'polypeptide(L)'
;MTPRGHSFSEVCSLKGPLPQVPSAKAQYLTFGTAQYLTLGTAQYLALGTAQYLTLDGAQYLTLDGAQYLTLGTAQYLTLDGAQYVTLRTAQYLTLGTAQYLTLNGAQYLTLGTAQYLTLCCAQYLTLDGAQYLTLGIAQYLTLGIAQYLTLSRAQYLTLGRAQYLTLGTAKYLTLDGAQYLTLDGAQYLTLGTAQYLTFGTAQYLTLDGAQYLTLGTAQYLTLDGAQYLTLGTAQYLTLCCAQYLTLDGAQYLTLGTAQYLTLGRAQYLTLGRAQYLTLAQYLALGTAQYLTLDGAQYLTLGTAQYLTLDGAQYLTLDGAQYLTLGTAQYLTLDGAQYVTLRTAQYLTLGTAQYLTLNGAQYLTLGTAQYLTLCCAQYLTLDGAQYLTLGIAQYLTLGIAQYLTLSRAQYLTLGRAQYLTLGTAKYLTLDGAQYLTLDGAQYLTLGTAQYLTFGTAQYLTLDGAQYLTLGTAQYLTLDGAQYLTLGTAQYLTLCCAQYLTLDGAQYLTLGTAQYLTLGRAQYLTLGRAQYLTLGRAQYLTLGTAQYLTLDGAQYLTLGTAQYLTFGTAQYLTLDGAQYLTLGTAQYLTLDGAQYLTLGTAQYLTLGTAQYLTLDGAQFLTLCSAQYLTLNGA
;
A
#
# COMPACT_ATOMS: atom_id res chain seq x y z
N MET A 1 -8.58 -60.96 -83.49
CA MET A 1 -9.56 -60.78 -84.58
C MET A 1 -10.53 -59.69 -84.17
N THR A 2 -10.46 -58.56 -84.84
CA THR A 2 -11.54 -57.56 -85.00
C THR A 2 -11.94 -57.60 -86.48
N PRO A 3 -13.17 -57.19 -86.91
CA PRO A 3 -13.91 -56.06 -86.34
C PRO A 3 -15.46 -56.12 -86.32
N ARG A 4 -16.04 -55.10 -85.67
CA ARG A 4 -17.41 -54.50 -85.78
C ARG A 4 -18.60 -55.38 -85.35
N GLY A 5 -19.49 -54.99 -84.44
CA GLY A 5 -19.87 -53.67 -83.95
C GLY A 5 -21.30 -53.36 -84.37
N HIS A 6 -22.27 -53.62 -83.51
CA HIS A 6 -23.53 -52.87 -83.47
C HIS A 6 -23.91 -52.65 -82.02
N SER A 7 -23.94 -51.35 -81.69
CA SER A 7 -24.33 -50.77 -80.42
C SER A 7 -25.85 -50.92 -80.26
N PHE A 8 -26.30 -51.47 -79.12
CA PHE A 8 -27.65 -51.25 -78.63
C PHE A 8 -27.60 -50.01 -77.73
N SER A 9 -27.74 -48.85 -78.37
CA SER A 9 -28.12 -47.60 -77.73
C SER A 9 -29.65 -47.60 -77.61
N GLU A 10 -30.20 -48.24 -76.58
CA GLU A 10 -31.61 -48.04 -76.23
C GLU A 10 -31.75 -46.76 -75.39
N VAL A 11 -32.08 -45.66 -76.07
CA VAL A 11 -32.67 -44.49 -75.43
C VAL A 11 -34.13 -44.82 -75.14
N CYS A 12 -34.39 -45.44 -73.99
CA CYS A 12 -35.74 -45.82 -73.58
C CYS A 12 -36.40 -44.64 -72.84
N SER A 13 -37.16 -43.80 -73.55
CA SER A 13 -37.99 -42.75 -72.94
C SER A 13 -39.40 -43.29 -72.70
N LEU A 14 -39.61 -43.94 -71.55
CA LEU A 14 -40.91 -44.52 -71.15
C LEU A 14 -41.62 -43.61 -70.13
N LYS A 15 -42.88 -43.27 -70.41
CA LYS A 15 -43.82 -42.65 -69.46
C LYS A 15 -44.70 -43.75 -68.85
N GLY A 16 -44.24 -44.40 -67.78
CA GLY A 16 -45.03 -45.38 -66.99
C GLY A 16 -44.18 -46.18 -65.99
N PRO A 17 -44.74 -46.71 -64.89
CA PRO A 17 -43.99 -47.51 -63.92
C PRO A 17 -43.54 -48.85 -64.53
N LEU A 18 -42.26 -49.19 -64.38
CA LEU A 18 -41.61 -50.40 -64.92
C LEU A 18 -41.55 -51.53 -63.87
N PRO A 19 -41.63 -52.81 -64.29
CA PRO A 19 -41.35 -53.96 -63.43
C PRO A 19 -39.83 -54.16 -63.24
N GLN A 20 -39.44 -54.82 -62.15
CA GLN A 20 -38.03 -55.00 -61.76
C GLN A 20 -37.18 -55.67 -62.85
N VAL A 21 -36.09 -55.01 -63.25
CA VAL A 21 -35.08 -55.55 -64.18
C VAL A 21 -33.85 -56.01 -63.39
N PRO A 22 -33.36 -57.26 -63.51
CA PRO A 22 -32.14 -57.70 -62.83
C PRO A 22 -30.88 -57.26 -63.60
N SER A 23 -29.98 -56.56 -62.90
CA SER A 23 -28.53 -56.39 -63.17
C SER A 23 -28.08 -56.26 -64.63
N ALA A 24 -28.26 -55.07 -65.23
CA ALA A 24 -27.66 -54.70 -66.50
C ALA A 24 -26.58 -53.59 -66.32
N LYS A 25 -25.50 -53.64 -67.12
CA LYS A 25 -24.57 -52.52 -67.30
C LYS A 25 -25.14 -51.59 -68.37
N ALA A 26 -25.40 -50.33 -68.01
CA ALA A 26 -26.00 -49.38 -68.94
C ALA A 26 -25.06 -48.20 -69.23
N GLN A 27 -24.91 -47.83 -70.50
CA GLN A 27 -23.99 -46.75 -70.90
C GLN A 27 -24.65 -45.37 -70.76
N TYR A 28 -25.88 -45.20 -71.28
CA TYR A 28 -26.62 -43.93 -71.22
C TYR A 28 -28.10 -44.18 -70.96
N LEU A 29 -28.64 -43.61 -69.88
CA LEU A 29 -30.04 -43.74 -69.50
C LEU A 29 -30.62 -42.39 -69.08
N THR A 30 -31.80 -42.05 -69.58
CA THR A 30 -32.52 -40.81 -69.27
C THR A 30 -34.01 -41.10 -69.03
N PHE A 31 -34.53 -40.80 -67.84
CA PHE A 31 -35.91 -41.11 -67.47
C PHE A 31 -36.61 -39.96 -66.74
N GLY A 32 -37.94 -39.86 -66.86
CA GLY A 32 -38.72 -38.86 -66.12
C GLY A 32 -38.94 -39.26 -64.66
N THR A 33 -39.60 -40.39 -64.42
CA THR A 33 -39.91 -40.88 -63.06
C THR A 33 -39.72 -42.38 -62.96
N ALA A 34 -39.09 -42.88 -61.89
CA ALA A 34 -38.94 -44.30 -61.61
C ALA A 34 -39.47 -44.65 -60.21
N GLN A 35 -40.27 -45.70 -60.07
CA GLN A 35 -40.68 -46.18 -58.75
C GLN A 35 -39.60 -47.07 -58.11
N TYR A 36 -39.13 -48.09 -58.83
CA TYR A 36 -38.07 -49.00 -58.36
C TYR A 36 -37.06 -49.23 -59.47
N LEU A 37 -35.80 -48.91 -59.25
CA LEU A 37 -34.72 -49.11 -60.21
C LEU A 37 -33.48 -49.66 -59.52
N THR A 38 -33.05 -50.85 -59.95
CA THR A 38 -31.82 -51.51 -59.47
C THR A 38 -30.93 -51.83 -60.67
N LEU A 39 -29.70 -51.30 -60.72
CA LEU A 39 -28.72 -51.62 -61.77
C LEU A 39 -27.36 -51.93 -61.16
N GLY A 40 -26.50 -52.62 -61.91
CA GLY A 40 -25.11 -52.86 -61.49
C GLY A 40 -24.28 -51.58 -61.62
N THR A 41 -23.85 -51.25 -62.85
CA THR A 41 -23.07 -50.03 -63.09
C THR A 41 -23.64 -49.22 -64.26
N ALA A 42 -23.59 -47.90 -64.12
CA ALA A 42 -23.97 -46.96 -65.16
C ALA A 42 -22.78 -46.03 -65.52
N GLN A 43 -22.59 -45.71 -66.80
CA GLN A 43 -21.67 -44.63 -67.15
C GLN A 43 -22.37 -43.27 -67.01
N TYR A 44 -23.53 -43.11 -67.63
CA TYR A 44 -24.35 -41.89 -67.52
C TYR A 44 -25.80 -42.25 -67.21
N LEU A 45 -26.33 -41.69 -66.14
CA LEU A 45 -27.73 -41.86 -65.74
C LEU A 45 -28.31 -40.51 -65.30
N ALA A 46 -29.38 -40.08 -65.97
CA ALA A 46 -30.16 -38.92 -65.56
C ALA A 46 -31.62 -39.33 -65.29
N LEU A 47 -32.17 -39.02 -64.12
CA LEU A 47 -33.61 -39.16 -63.86
C LEU A 47 -34.20 -37.85 -63.33
N GLY A 48 -35.50 -37.62 -63.59
CA GLY A 48 -36.27 -36.64 -62.82
C GLY A 48 -36.41 -37.10 -61.37
N THR A 49 -37.40 -37.93 -61.05
CA THR A 49 -37.61 -38.42 -59.67
C THR A 49 -37.59 -39.94 -59.53
N ALA A 50 -36.96 -40.46 -58.48
CA ALA A 50 -36.99 -41.88 -58.12
C ALA A 50 -37.62 -42.11 -56.73
N GLN A 51 -38.45 -43.15 -56.55
CA GLN A 51 -38.80 -43.58 -55.19
C GLN A 51 -37.68 -44.46 -54.59
N TYR A 52 -37.24 -45.50 -55.30
CA TYR A 52 -36.15 -46.37 -54.87
C TYR A 52 -35.14 -46.57 -55.99
N LEU A 53 -33.88 -46.17 -55.76
CA LEU A 53 -32.76 -46.34 -56.68
C LEU A 53 -31.59 -47.04 -55.99
N THR A 54 -31.16 -48.19 -56.53
CA THR A 54 -30.01 -48.96 -56.04
C THR A 54 -28.99 -49.20 -57.17
N LEU A 55 -27.73 -48.88 -56.94
CA LEU A 55 -26.64 -48.96 -57.94
C LEU A 55 -25.32 -49.43 -57.29
N ASP A 56 -24.56 -50.34 -57.92
CA ASP A 56 -23.19 -50.62 -57.46
C ASP A 56 -22.22 -49.48 -57.81
N GLY A 57 -22.43 -48.80 -58.94
CA GLY A 57 -21.66 -47.61 -59.28
C GLY A 57 -22.15 -46.79 -60.47
N ALA A 58 -21.76 -45.52 -60.50
CA ALA A 58 -22.03 -44.60 -61.60
C ALA A 58 -20.80 -43.71 -61.89
N GLN A 59 -20.50 -43.43 -63.15
CA GLN A 59 -19.53 -42.36 -63.46
C GLN A 59 -20.20 -40.98 -63.33
N TYR A 60 -21.36 -40.80 -63.98
CA TYR A 60 -22.16 -39.58 -63.92
C TYR A 60 -23.61 -39.92 -63.57
N LEU A 61 -24.11 -39.36 -62.47
CA LEU A 61 -25.49 -39.52 -62.03
C LEU A 61 -26.11 -38.14 -61.74
N THR A 62 -27.23 -37.84 -62.40
CA THR A 62 -28.01 -36.61 -62.20
C THR A 62 -29.45 -36.96 -61.84
N LEU A 63 -29.99 -36.34 -60.79
CA LEU A 63 -31.32 -36.63 -60.26
C LEU A 63 -32.02 -35.35 -59.76
N ASP A 64 -33.26 -35.08 -60.19
CA ASP A 64 -34.05 -34.00 -59.57
C ASP A 64 -34.53 -34.41 -58.17
N GLY A 65 -34.78 -35.71 -57.93
CA GLY A 65 -34.97 -36.19 -56.56
C GLY A 65 -35.07 -37.69 -56.34
N ALA A 66 -34.85 -38.12 -55.10
CA ALA A 66 -34.98 -39.52 -54.70
C ALA A 66 -35.59 -39.71 -53.30
N GLN A 67 -36.55 -40.63 -53.10
CA GLN A 67 -36.93 -40.99 -51.72
C GLN A 67 -35.84 -41.86 -51.07
N TYR A 68 -35.38 -42.91 -51.74
CA TYR A 68 -34.32 -43.80 -51.28
C TYR A 68 -33.27 -44.02 -52.37
N LEU A 69 -32.03 -43.63 -52.10
CA LEU A 69 -30.88 -43.81 -52.97
C LEU A 69 -29.80 -44.63 -52.25
N THR A 70 -29.45 -45.79 -52.79
CA THR A 70 -28.29 -46.58 -52.37
C THR A 70 -27.32 -46.69 -53.53
N LEU A 71 -26.10 -46.17 -53.40
CA LEU A 71 -25.12 -46.20 -54.47
C LEU A 71 -23.72 -46.55 -53.95
N GLY A 72 -23.07 -47.55 -54.55
CA GLY A 72 -21.72 -47.93 -54.15
C GLY A 72 -20.72 -46.81 -54.44
N THR A 73 -20.36 -46.60 -55.71
CA THR A 73 -19.35 -45.60 -56.07
C THR A 73 -19.84 -44.61 -57.11
N ALA A 74 -19.56 -43.32 -56.92
CA ALA A 74 -19.83 -42.27 -57.90
C ALA A 74 -18.56 -41.48 -58.24
N GLN A 75 -18.31 -41.18 -59.51
CA GLN A 75 -17.32 -40.13 -59.83
C GLN A 75 -17.97 -38.75 -59.70
N TYR A 76 -19.13 -38.55 -60.34
CA TYR A 76 -19.91 -37.32 -60.29
C TYR A 76 -21.37 -37.63 -59.97
N LEU A 77 -21.88 -37.05 -58.89
CA LEU A 77 -23.29 -37.16 -58.50
C LEU A 77 -23.85 -35.77 -58.23
N THR A 78 -24.91 -35.41 -58.94
CA THR A 78 -25.72 -34.22 -58.68
C THR A 78 -27.15 -34.64 -58.35
N LEU A 79 -27.68 -34.18 -57.22
CA LEU A 79 -29.03 -34.52 -56.76
C LEU A 79 -29.68 -33.28 -56.13
N ASP A 80 -30.84 -32.84 -56.60
CA ASP A 80 -31.48 -31.63 -56.03
C ASP A 80 -32.09 -31.92 -54.65
N GLY A 81 -32.69 -33.09 -54.44
CA GLY A 81 -33.23 -33.46 -53.12
C GLY A 81 -33.44 -34.96 -52.89
N ALA A 82 -33.19 -35.44 -51.68
CA ALA A 82 -33.56 -36.79 -51.31
C ALA A 82 -33.98 -36.98 -49.85
N GLN A 83 -34.74 -38.04 -49.56
CA GLN A 83 -35.08 -38.39 -48.17
C GLN A 83 -33.97 -39.24 -47.55
N TYR A 84 -33.60 -40.36 -48.16
CA TYR A 84 -32.59 -41.29 -47.64
C TYR A 84 -31.53 -41.59 -48.69
N VAL A 85 -30.27 -41.25 -48.40
CA VAL A 85 -29.13 -41.47 -49.28
C VAL A 85 -28.04 -42.24 -48.55
N THR A 86 -27.64 -43.38 -49.10
CA THR A 86 -26.51 -44.18 -48.60
C THR A 86 -25.50 -44.37 -49.72
N LEU A 87 -24.27 -43.93 -49.48
CA LEU A 87 -23.18 -43.94 -50.45
C LEU A 87 -21.93 -44.58 -49.85
N ARG A 88 -21.23 -45.44 -50.61
CA ARG A 88 -19.89 -45.88 -50.18
C ARG A 88 -18.88 -44.76 -50.45
N THR A 89 -18.69 -44.35 -51.70
CA THR A 89 -17.74 -43.28 -52.02
C THR A 89 -18.20 -42.40 -53.18
N ALA A 90 -17.93 -41.10 -53.11
CA ALA A 90 -18.09 -40.18 -54.23
C ALA A 90 -16.82 -39.34 -54.46
N GLN A 91 -16.38 -39.12 -55.70
CA GLN A 91 -15.29 -38.17 -55.94
C GLN A 91 -15.82 -36.72 -55.87
N TYR A 92 -16.88 -36.44 -56.60
CA TYR A 92 -17.59 -35.15 -56.62
C TYR A 92 -19.08 -35.38 -56.36
N LEU A 93 -19.59 -34.78 -55.29
CA LEU A 93 -21.00 -34.87 -54.92
C LEU A 93 -21.55 -33.46 -54.66
N THR A 94 -22.59 -33.11 -55.41
CA THR A 94 -23.41 -31.93 -55.19
C THR A 94 -24.82 -32.38 -54.82
N LEU A 95 -25.32 -31.99 -53.65
CA LEU A 95 -26.65 -32.38 -53.19
C LEU A 95 -27.38 -31.19 -52.57
N GLY A 96 -28.56 -30.84 -53.09
CA GLY A 96 -29.34 -29.70 -52.59
C GLY A 96 -29.87 -29.96 -51.17
N THR A 97 -30.79 -30.90 -51.01
CA THR A 97 -31.38 -31.22 -49.70
C THR A 97 -31.40 -32.71 -49.39
N ALA A 98 -31.15 -33.08 -48.13
CA ALA A 98 -31.24 -34.46 -47.66
C ALA A 98 -31.92 -34.56 -46.28
N GLN A 99 -32.80 -35.54 -46.05
CA GLN A 99 -33.21 -35.84 -44.67
C GLN A 99 -32.15 -36.70 -43.98
N TYR A 100 -31.71 -37.79 -44.61
CA TYR A 100 -30.69 -38.70 -44.09
C TYR A 100 -29.65 -38.98 -45.18
N LEU A 101 -28.39 -38.66 -44.91
CA LEU A 101 -27.27 -38.96 -45.79
C LEU A 101 -26.17 -39.68 -45.00
N THR A 102 -25.79 -40.87 -45.47
CA THR A 102 -24.64 -41.62 -44.96
C THR A 102 -23.63 -41.84 -46.07
N LEU A 103 -22.37 -41.44 -45.86
CA LEU A 103 -21.29 -41.54 -46.85
C LEU A 103 -19.99 -42.02 -46.21
N ASN A 104 -19.35 -43.06 -46.76
CA ASN A 104 -18.06 -43.53 -46.20
C ASN A 104 -16.90 -42.58 -46.62
N GLY A 105 -16.90 -42.06 -47.85
CA GLY A 105 -15.87 -41.09 -48.23
C GLY A 105 -16.21 -40.19 -49.42
N ALA A 106 -15.80 -38.93 -49.34
CA ALA A 106 -15.76 -38.05 -50.51
C ALA A 106 -14.48 -37.24 -50.66
N GLN A 107 -14.09 -36.91 -51.90
CA GLN A 107 -13.03 -35.95 -52.15
C GLN A 107 -13.59 -34.52 -52.10
N TYR A 108 -14.62 -34.24 -52.89
CA TYR A 108 -15.30 -32.94 -52.95
C TYR A 108 -16.79 -33.11 -52.72
N LEU A 109 -17.29 -32.46 -51.68
CA LEU A 109 -18.68 -32.55 -51.26
C LEU A 109 -19.25 -31.15 -51.05
N THR A 110 -20.27 -30.80 -51.84
CA THR A 110 -21.04 -29.58 -51.68
C THR A 110 -22.49 -29.95 -51.39
N LEU A 111 -23.00 -29.48 -50.26
CA LEU A 111 -24.34 -29.81 -49.78
C LEU A 111 -25.08 -28.51 -49.42
N GLY A 112 -26.36 -28.42 -49.77
CA GLY A 112 -27.23 -27.36 -49.25
C GLY A 112 -27.57 -27.63 -47.79
N THR A 113 -28.68 -28.35 -47.53
CA THR A 113 -29.12 -28.65 -46.16
C THR A 113 -29.35 -30.13 -45.90
N ALA A 114 -28.90 -30.63 -44.75
CA ALA A 114 -29.17 -32.00 -44.30
C ALA A 114 -29.82 -32.05 -42.91
N GLN A 115 -30.82 -32.91 -42.67
CA GLN A 115 -31.29 -33.14 -41.29
C GLN A 115 -30.29 -34.03 -40.53
N TYR A 116 -29.91 -35.18 -41.10
CA TYR A 116 -28.95 -36.12 -40.53
C TYR A 116 -27.88 -36.45 -41.55
N LEU A 117 -26.63 -36.17 -41.21
CA LEU A 117 -25.47 -36.41 -42.07
C LEU A 117 -24.38 -37.16 -41.30
N THR A 118 -24.03 -38.35 -41.78
CA THR A 118 -22.93 -39.16 -41.26
C THR A 118 -21.88 -39.39 -42.33
N LEU A 119 -20.64 -38.99 -42.05
CA LEU A 119 -19.50 -39.08 -42.96
C LEU A 119 -18.29 -39.69 -42.24
N CYS A 120 -17.62 -40.68 -42.84
CA CYS A 120 -16.37 -41.17 -42.28
C CYS A 120 -15.21 -40.22 -42.64
N CYS A 121 -15.04 -39.84 -43.91
CA CYS A 121 -14.03 -38.86 -44.30
C CYS A 121 -14.43 -37.97 -45.49
N ALA A 122 -13.96 -36.72 -45.48
CA ALA A 122 -14.03 -35.80 -46.60
C ALA A 122 -12.72 -35.01 -46.76
N GLN A 123 -12.24 -34.78 -47.98
CA GLN A 123 -11.11 -33.87 -48.19
C GLN A 123 -11.60 -32.41 -48.19
N TYR A 124 -12.60 -32.09 -49.01
CA TYR A 124 -13.23 -30.78 -49.09
C TYR A 124 -14.74 -30.92 -48.90
N LEU A 125 -15.27 -30.28 -47.87
CA LEU A 125 -16.69 -30.27 -47.55
C LEU A 125 -17.18 -28.83 -47.39
N THR A 126 -18.20 -28.47 -48.17
CA THR A 126 -18.97 -27.24 -48.00
C THR A 126 -20.43 -27.61 -47.75
N LEU A 127 -21.02 -27.08 -46.69
CA LEU A 127 -22.40 -27.35 -46.29
C LEU A 127 -23.08 -26.05 -45.84
N ASP A 128 -24.25 -25.71 -46.37
CA ASP A 128 -24.97 -24.51 -45.91
C ASP A 128 -25.53 -24.73 -44.50
N GLY A 129 -26.09 -25.92 -44.22
CA GLY A 129 -26.39 -26.30 -42.84
C GLY A 129 -26.81 -27.74 -42.59
N ALA A 130 -26.70 -28.17 -41.34
CA ALA A 130 -27.21 -29.46 -40.89
C ALA A 130 -27.85 -29.41 -39.49
N GLN A 131 -28.88 -30.23 -39.25
CA GLN A 131 -29.37 -30.41 -37.87
C GLN A 131 -28.43 -31.31 -37.09
N TYR A 132 -28.07 -32.47 -37.62
CA TYR A 132 -27.15 -33.43 -37.01
C TYR A 132 -26.06 -33.82 -37.99
N LEU A 133 -24.81 -33.49 -37.68
CA LEU A 133 -23.64 -33.83 -38.47
C LEU A 133 -22.64 -34.62 -37.62
N THR A 134 -22.33 -35.85 -38.03
CA THR A 134 -21.21 -36.64 -37.50
C THR A 134 -20.19 -36.85 -38.61
N LEU A 135 -18.96 -36.41 -38.40
CA LEU A 135 -17.87 -36.53 -39.37
C LEU A 135 -16.61 -37.08 -38.70
N GLY A 136 -15.97 -38.08 -39.30
CA GLY A 136 -14.70 -38.60 -38.77
C GLY A 136 -13.55 -37.62 -39.02
N ILE A 137 -13.16 -37.47 -40.29
CA ILE A 137 -11.99 -36.67 -40.67
C ILE A 137 -12.35 -35.70 -41.81
N ALA A 138 -11.99 -34.42 -41.65
CA ALA A 138 -12.00 -33.41 -42.68
C ALA A 138 -10.61 -32.80 -42.89
N GLN A 139 -10.20 -32.52 -44.13
CA GLN A 139 -9.06 -31.64 -44.36
C GLN A 139 -9.51 -30.17 -44.38
N TYR A 140 -10.51 -29.86 -45.21
CA TYR A 140 -11.12 -28.55 -45.33
C TYR A 140 -12.63 -28.67 -45.17
N LEU A 141 -13.19 -27.99 -44.16
CA LEU A 141 -14.62 -27.96 -43.91
C LEU A 141 -15.08 -26.52 -43.74
N THR A 142 -16.05 -26.13 -44.56
CA THR A 142 -16.83 -24.90 -44.41
C THR A 142 -18.29 -25.26 -44.14
N LEU A 143 -18.86 -24.76 -43.06
CA LEU A 143 -20.24 -25.03 -42.66
C LEU A 143 -20.94 -23.75 -42.21
N GLY A 144 -22.13 -23.46 -42.75
CA GLY A 144 -22.91 -22.30 -42.34
C GLY A 144 -23.51 -22.48 -40.94
N ILE A 145 -24.52 -23.33 -40.79
CA ILE A 145 -25.24 -23.52 -39.52
C ILE A 145 -25.34 -25.00 -39.15
N ALA A 146 -25.04 -25.33 -37.88
CA ALA A 146 -25.29 -26.64 -37.31
C ALA A 146 -26.08 -26.58 -36.00
N GLN A 147 -27.01 -27.51 -35.77
CA GLN A 147 -27.55 -27.68 -34.41
C GLN A 147 -26.63 -28.60 -33.60
N TYR A 148 -26.28 -29.77 -34.12
CA TYR A 148 -25.40 -30.73 -33.47
C TYR A 148 -24.29 -31.16 -34.43
N LEU A 149 -23.04 -30.88 -34.08
CA LEU A 149 -21.86 -31.24 -34.86
C LEU A 149 -20.89 -32.03 -33.98
N THR A 150 -20.56 -33.25 -34.41
CA THR A 150 -19.48 -34.05 -33.84
C THR A 150 -18.42 -34.32 -34.90
N LEU A 151 -17.16 -33.98 -34.62
CA LEU A 151 -16.04 -34.17 -35.53
C LEU A 151 -14.82 -34.72 -34.80
N SER A 152 -14.18 -35.79 -35.31
CA SER A 152 -12.97 -36.32 -34.65
C SER A 152 -11.73 -35.48 -34.98
N ARG A 153 -11.50 -35.14 -36.25
CA ARG A 153 -10.35 -34.32 -36.65
C ARG A 153 -10.60 -33.43 -37.87
N ALA A 154 -10.14 -32.19 -37.79
CA ALA A 154 -10.07 -31.25 -38.91
C ALA A 154 -8.64 -30.71 -39.09
N GLN A 155 -8.25 -30.33 -40.31
CA GLN A 155 -7.06 -29.48 -40.49
C GLN A 155 -7.45 -28.01 -40.55
N TYR A 156 -8.39 -27.65 -41.42
CA TYR A 156 -8.93 -26.30 -41.58
C TYR A 156 -10.44 -26.35 -41.47
N LEU A 157 -10.96 -25.62 -40.49
CA LEU A 157 -12.37 -25.61 -40.16
C LEU A 157 -12.88 -24.18 -40.04
N THR A 158 -13.83 -23.82 -40.90
CA THR A 158 -14.56 -22.56 -40.83
C THR A 158 -16.03 -22.86 -40.61
N LEU A 159 -16.58 -22.38 -39.51
CA LEU A 159 -17.96 -22.60 -39.10
C LEU A 159 -18.65 -21.26 -38.89
N GLY A 160 -19.90 -21.13 -39.34
CA GLY A 160 -20.75 -20.02 -38.92
C GLY A 160 -21.23 -20.23 -37.49
N ARG A 161 -22.45 -20.74 -37.30
CA ARG A 161 -23.04 -20.94 -35.96
C ARG A 161 -23.33 -22.40 -35.65
N ALA A 162 -22.98 -22.83 -34.45
CA ALA A 162 -23.32 -24.15 -33.92
C ALA A 162 -24.10 -24.05 -32.60
N GLN A 163 -25.14 -24.85 -32.37
CA GLN A 163 -25.72 -24.94 -31.02
C GLN A 163 -24.85 -25.83 -30.12
N TYR A 164 -24.54 -27.05 -30.60
CA TYR A 164 -23.71 -28.02 -29.90
C TYR A 164 -22.59 -28.50 -30.81
N LEU A 165 -21.34 -28.26 -30.41
CA LEU A 165 -20.16 -28.66 -31.15
C LEU A 165 -19.20 -29.45 -30.27
N THR A 166 -18.92 -30.69 -30.67
CA THR A 166 -17.87 -31.53 -30.10
C THR A 166 -16.82 -31.79 -31.17
N LEU A 167 -15.58 -31.36 -30.93
CA LEU A 167 -14.47 -31.53 -31.86
C LEU A 167 -13.29 -32.22 -31.14
N GLY A 168 -12.64 -33.21 -31.76
CA GLY A 168 -11.41 -33.76 -31.20
C GLY A 168 -10.26 -32.77 -31.37
N THR A 169 -9.63 -32.77 -32.54
CA THR A 169 -8.49 -31.87 -32.82
C THR A 169 -8.65 -31.07 -34.11
N ALA A 170 -8.22 -29.81 -34.10
CA ALA A 170 -8.13 -28.95 -35.27
C ALA A 170 -6.74 -28.31 -35.39
N LYS A 171 -6.24 -28.06 -36.60
CA LYS A 171 -5.04 -27.21 -36.74
C LYS A 171 -5.44 -25.74 -36.77
N TYR A 172 -6.40 -25.38 -37.62
CA TYR A 172 -6.97 -24.04 -37.73
C TYR A 172 -8.49 -24.14 -37.59
N LEU A 173 -9.05 -23.39 -36.64
CA LEU A 173 -10.48 -23.29 -36.42
C LEU A 173 -10.89 -21.83 -36.34
N THR A 174 -11.84 -21.45 -37.17
CA THR A 174 -12.58 -20.18 -37.09
C THR A 174 -14.06 -20.47 -36.93
N LEU A 175 -14.69 -19.90 -35.91
CA LEU A 175 -16.11 -20.10 -35.62
C LEU A 175 -16.76 -18.76 -35.21
N ASP A 176 -17.87 -18.38 -35.85
CA ASP A 176 -18.59 -17.12 -35.55
C ASP A 176 -19.26 -17.19 -34.16
N GLY A 177 -19.82 -18.35 -33.80
CA GLY A 177 -20.25 -18.58 -32.42
C GLY A 177 -20.84 -19.94 -32.14
N ALA A 178 -20.85 -20.33 -30.86
CA ALA A 178 -21.53 -21.55 -30.42
C ALA A 178 -22.20 -21.42 -29.05
N GLN A 179 -23.31 -22.14 -28.82
CA GLN A 179 -23.89 -22.20 -27.48
C GLN A 179 -23.06 -23.14 -26.58
N TYR A 180 -22.73 -24.33 -27.07
CA TYR A 180 -21.93 -25.32 -26.36
C TYR A 180 -20.79 -25.81 -27.25
N LEU A 181 -19.55 -25.65 -26.78
CA LEU A 181 -18.35 -26.09 -27.47
C LEU A 181 -17.45 -26.93 -26.55
N THR A 182 -17.15 -28.14 -26.98
CA THR A 182 -16.12 -29.00 -26.38
C THR A 182 -15.06 -29.33 -27.41
N LEU A 183 -13.78 -29.09 -27.08
CA LEU A 183 -12.66 -29.40 -27.97
C LEU A 183 -11.42 -29.89 -27.21
N ASP A 184 -10.82 -30.99 -27.68
CA ASP A 184 -9.62 -31.53 -27.03
C ASP A 184 -8.39 -30.67 -27.32
N GLY A 185 -8.20 -30.20 -28.56
CA GLY A 185 -7.22 -29.15 -28.81
C GLY A 185 -7.19 -28.53 -30.21
N ALA A 186 -6.63 -27.32 -30.27
CA ALA A 186 -6.35 -26.61 -31.52
C ALA A 186 -4.98 -25.94 -31.53
N GLN A 187 -4.38 -25.80 -32.72
CA GLN A 187 -3.16 -25.01 -32.84
C GLN A 187 -3.47 -23.50 -32.89
N TYR A 188 -4.37 -23.12 -33.80
CA TYR A 188 -4.85 -21.75 -33.97
C TYR A 188 -6.37 -21.73 -33.90
N LEU A 189 -6.90 -20.95 -32.98
CA LEU A 189 -8.33 -20.87 -32.74
C LEU A 189 -8.75 -19.40 -32.62
N THR A 190 -9.67 -19.00 -33.51
CA THR A 190 -10.38 -17.73 -33.45
C THR A 190 -11.86 -18.03 -33.29
N LEU A 191 -12.46 -17.53 -32.24
CA LEU A 191 -13.87 -17.74 -31.93
C LEU A 191 -14.53 -16.40 -31.61
N GLY A 192 -15.72 -16.17 -32.16
CA GLY A 192 -16.57 -15.06 -31.75
C GLY A 192 -17.14 -15.31 -30.34
N THR A 193 -18.46 -15.32 -30.22
CA THR A 193 -19.11 -15.48 -28.91
C THR A 193 -19.51 -16.92 -28.61
N ALA A 194 -19.27 -17.38 -27.39
CA ALA A 194 -19.81 -18.65 -26.90
C ALA A 194 -20.49 -18.55 -25.52
N GLN A 195 -21.46 -19.42 -25.23
CA GLN A 195 -22.05 -19.49 -23.89
C GLN A 195 -21.25 -20.42 -22.98
N TYR A 196 -21.07 -21.67 -23.39
CA TYR A 196 -20.36 -22.69 -22.61
C TYR A 196 -19.25 -23.31 -23.44
N LEU A 197 -18.04 -23.28 -22.91
CA LEU A 197 -16.89 -23.67 -23.67
C LEU A 197 -15.83 -24.36 -22.82
N THR A 198 -15.44 -25.55 -23.26
CA THR A 198 -14.47 -26.43 -22.58
C THR A 198 -13.38 -26.82 -23.56
N PHE A 199 -12.13 -26.51 -23.23
CA PHE A 199 -10.96 -26.76 -24.05
C PHE A 199 -9.87 -27.51 -23.29
N GLY A 200 -9.26 -28.51 -23.93
CA GLY A 200 -8.05 -29.15 -23.41
C GLY A 200 -6.82 -28.27 -23.60
N THR A 201 -6.36 -28.12 -24.84
CA THR A 201 -5.10 -27.42 -25.17
C THR A 201 -5.21 -26.49 -26.38
N ALA A 202 -4.63 -25.30 -26.30
CA ALA A 202 -4.50 -24.39 -27.43
C ALA A 202 -3.08 -23.78 -27.50
N GLN A 203 -2.51 -23.58 -28.69
CA GLN A 203 -1.28 -22.77 -28.78
C GLN A 203 -1.63 -21.28 -28.85
N TYR A 204 -2.51 -20.91 -29.77
CA TYR A 204 -2.98 -19.54 -29.96
C TYR A 204 -4.50 -19.50 -29.92
N LEU A 205 -5.05 -18.75 -28.96
CA LEU A 205 -6.49 -18.60 -28.76
C LEU A 205 -6.87 -17.12 -28.69
N THR A 206 -7.77 -16.71 -29.58
CA THR A 206 -8.43 -15.41 -29.56
C THR A 206 -9.95 -15.62 -29.46
N LEU A 207 -10.56 -14.94 -28.49
CA LEU A 207 -11.97 -15.07 -28.15
C LEU A 207 -12.61 -13.69 -27.95
N ASP A 208 -13.70 -13.40 -28.65
CA ASP A 208 -14.45 -12.15 -28.45
C ASP A 208 -15.25 -12.19 -27.13
N GLY A 209 -15.75 -13.36 -26.73
CA GLY A 209 -16.33 -13.50 -25.39
C GLY A 209 -16.94 -14.85 -25.07
N ALA A 210 -16.96 -15.18 -23.77
CA ALA A 210 -17.59 -16.40 -23.25
C ALA A 210 -18.38 -16.15 -21.96
N GLN A 211 -19.55 -16.77 -21.76
CA GLN A 211 -20.18 -16.74 -20.43
C GLN A 211 -19.42 -17.66 -19.47
N TYR A 212 -19.15 -18.90 -19.89
CA TYR A 212 -18.41 -19.90 -19.13
C TYR A 212 -17.29 -20.49 -19.99
N LEU A 213 -16.05 -20.32 -19.56
CA LEU A 213 -14.87 -20.86 -20.23
C LEU A 213 -14.03 -21.67 -19.24
N THR A 214 -13.80 -22.94 -19.57
CA THR A 214 -12.82 -23.81 -18.93
C THR A 214 -11.73 -24.18 -19.94
N LEU A 215 -10.47 -23.89 -19.67
CA LEU A 215 -9.34 -24.23 -20.55
C LEU A 215 -8.18 -24.82 -19.76
N GLY A 216 -7.68 -25.97 -20.21
CA GLY A 216 -6.55 -26.65 -19.59
C GLY A 216 -5.25 -25.88 -19.75
N THR A 217 -4.73 -25.78 -20.97
CA THR A 217 -3.46 -25.07 -21.23
C THR A 217 -3.49 -24.21 -22.48
N ALA A 218 -2.87 -23.03 -22.40
CA ALA A 218 -2.62 -22.15 -23.54
C ALA A 218 -1.19 -21.62 -23.56
N GLN A 219 -0.61 -21.39 -24.74
CA GLN A 219 0.62 -20.59 -24.82
C GLN A 219 0.26 -19.10 -24.88
N TYR A 220 -0.64 -18.72 -25.79
CA TYR A 220 -1.12 -17.36 -25.96
C TYR A 220 -2.65 -17.33 -25.93
N LEU A 221 -3.21 -16.59 -24.98
CA LEU A 221 -4.65 -16.39 -24.85
C LEU A 221 -4.97 -14.89 -24.79
N THR A 222 -5.81 -14.44 -25.72
CA THR A 222 -6.43 -13.11 -25.70
C THR A 222 -7.95 -13.28 -25.64
N LEU A 223 -8.58 -12.63 -24.66
CA LEU A 223 -10.03 -12.71 -24.46
C LEU A 223 -10.58 -11.32 -24.10
N ASP A 224 -11.58 -10.88 -24.87
CA ASP A 224 -12.22 -9.57 -24.68
C ASP A 224 -13.19 -9.56 -23.49
N GLY A 225 -13.79 -10.69 -23.13
CA GLY A 225 -14.57 -10.78 -21.89
C GLY A 225 -15.06 -12.17 -21.50
N ALA A 226 -15.13 -12.44 -20.19
CA ALA A 226 -15.89 -13.58 -19.69
C ALA A 226 -16.61 -13.32 -18.36
N GLN A 227 -17.71 -14.04 -18.10
CA GLN A 227 -18.34 -14.00 -16.78
C GLN A 227 -17.62 -14.96 -15.83
N TYR A 228 -17.46 -16.22 -16.22
CA TYR A 228 -16.80 -17.25 -15.43
C TYR A 228 -15.66 -17.90 -16.22
N LEU A 229 -14.45 -17.75 -15.70
CA LEU A 229 -13.23 -18.18 -16.36
C LEU A 229 -12.41 -19.07 -15.42
N THR A 230 -12.21 -20.33 -15.83
CA THR A 230 -11.32 -21.28 -15.16
C THR A 230 -10.22 -21.70 -16.13
N LEU A 231 -8.98 -21.39 -15.78
CA LEU A 231 -7.81 -21.65 -16.60
C LEU A 231 -6.81 -22.51 -15.81
N GLY A 232 -6.24 -23.53 -16.44
CA GLY A 232 -5.06 -24.21 -15.90
C GLY A 232 -3.83 -23.31 -16.05
N THR A 233 -3.03 -23.54 -17.10
CA THR A 233 -1.80 -22.75 -17.29
C THR A 233 -1.78 -21.96 -18.60
N ALA A 234 -1.28 -20.73 -18.53
CA ALA A 234 -1.05 -19.87 -19.69
C ALA A 234 0.37 -19.28 -19.68
N GLN A 235 1.10 -19.24 -20.79
CA GLN A 235 2.37 -18.48 -20.80
C GLN A 235 2.08 -16.97 -20.86
N TYR A 236 1.25 -16.56 -21.81
CA TYR A 236 0.82 -15.18 -22.01
C TYR A 236 -0.71 -15.09 -22.02
N LEU A 237 -1.25 -14.32 -21.08
CA LEU A 237 -2.68 -14.13 -20.92
C LEU A 237 -3.01 -12.63 -20.92
N THR A 238 -3.83 -12.21 -21.88
CA THR A 238 -4.40 -10.86 -21.94
C THR A 238 -5.92 -10.93 -21.87
N LEU A 239 -6.48 -10.23 -20.89
CA LEU A 239 -7.90 -10.21 -20.59
C LEU A 239 -8.38 -8.77 -20.40
N CYS A 240 -9.41 -8.36 -21.13
CA CYS A 240 -10.02 -7.05 -20.89
C CYS A 240 -10.86 -7.07 -19.61
N CYS A 241 -11.80 -8.02 -19.47
CA CYS A 241 -12.63 -8.14 -18.27
C CYS A 241 -13.03 -9.58 -17.92
N ALA A 242 -13.12 -9.87 -16.62
CA ALA A 242 -13.71 -11.09 -16.09
C ALA A 242 -14.55 -10.79 -14.82
N GLN A 243 -15.70 -11.43 -14.62
CA GLN A 243 -16.37 -11.31 -13.30
C GLN A 243 -15.69 -12.25 -12.28
N TYR A 244 -15.52 -13.52 -12.65
CA TYR A 244 -14.86 -14.55 -11.85
C TYR A 244 -13.73 -15.18 -12.67
N LEU A 245 -12.49 -15.05 -12.19
CA LEU A 245 -11.32 -15.67 -12.79
C LEU A 245 -10.60 -16.56 -11.77
N THR A 246 -10.45 -17.83 -12.12
CA THR A 246 -9.55 -18.78 -11.46
C THR A 246 -8.46 -19.21 -12.42
N LEU A 247 -7.19 -19.05 -12.06
CA LEU A 247 -6.04 -19.40 -12.89
C LEU A 247 -5.00 -20.15 -12.06
N ASP A 248 -4.63 -21.37 -12.47
CA ASP A 248 -3.62 -22.18 -11.77
C ASP A 248 -2.19 -21.59 -11.95
N GLY A 249 -1.87 -21.10 -13.15
CA GLY A 249 -0.65 -20.29 -13.31
C GLY A 249 -0.49 -19.55 -14.63
N ALA A 250 0.21 -18.41 -14.58
CA ALA A 250 0.72 -17.74 -15.77
C ALA A 250 2.10 -17.12 -15.58
N GLN A 251 2.87 -17.05 -16.68
CA GLN A 251 4.13 -16.30 -16.65
C GLN A 251 3.85 -14.79 -16.75
N TYR A 252 3.02 -14.39 -17.71
CA TYR A 252 2.61 -13.01 -17.93
C TYR A 252 1.08 -12.91 -17.98
N LEU A 253 0.53 -12.12 -17.06
CA LEU A 253 -0.90 -11.83 -16.99
C LEU A 253 -1.14 -10.32 -17.05
N THR A 254 -1.87 -9.89 -18.07
CA THR A 254 -2.44 -8.54 -18.17
C THR A 254 -3.96 -8.64 -18.07
N LEU A 255 -4.55 -7.99 -17.07
CA LEU A 255 -5.99 -8.01 -16.83
C LEU A 255 -6.51 -6.58 -16.61
N GLY A 256 -7.54 -6.18 -17.36
CA GLY A 256 -8.16 -4.87 -17.19
C GLY A 256 -8.95 -4.79 -15.88
N THR A 257 -10.06 -5.54 -15.79
CA THR A 257 -10.93 -5.56 -14.60
C THR A 257 -11.34 -6.96 -14.19
N ALA A 258 -11.24 -7.29 -12.90
CA ALA A 258 -11.86 -8.47 -12.31
C ALA A 258 -12.63 -8.18 -11.02
N GLN A 259 -13.80 -8.78 -10.82
CA GLN A 259 -14.47 -8.68 -9.51
C GLN A 259 -13.83 -9.66 -8.52
N TYR A 260 -13.76 -10.93 -8.92
CA TYR A 260 -13.16 -11.99 -8.11
C TYR A 260 -12.03 -12.66 -8.88
N LEU A 261 -10.83 -12.61 -8.29
CA LEU A 261 -9.61 -13.14 -8.90
C LEU A 261 -8.90 -14.08 -7.93
N THR A 262 -8.85 -15.36 -8.30
CA THR A 262 -8.06 -16.39 -7.62
C THR A 262 -6.91 -16.80 -8.52
N LEU A 263 -5.68 -16.59 -8.06
CA LEU A 263 -4.45 -16.92 -8.78
C LEU A 263 -3.64 -17.94 -8.00
N GLY A 264 -3.15 -18.97 -8.69
CA GLY A 264 -2.10 -19.83 -8.20
C GLY A 264 -0.74 -19.13 -8.34
N ARG A 265 0.02 -19.42 -9.41
CA ARG A 265 1.35 -18.83 -9.62
C ARG A 265 1.36 -17.86 -10.80
N ALA A 266 1.53 -16.56 -10.51
CA ALA A 266 1.85 -15.54 -11.50
C ALA A 266 3.24 -14.95 -11.24
N GLN A 267 4.11 -14.96 -12.26
CA GLN A 267 5.43 -14.32 -12.16
C GLN A 267 5.33 -12.80 -12.35
N TYR A 268 4.64 -12.36 -13.41
CA TYR A 268 4.39 -10.95 -13.70
C TYR A 268 2.90 -10.69 -13.86
N LEU A 269 2.35 -9.83 -13.00
CA LEU A 269 0.94 -9.45 -13.00
C LEU A 269 0.78 -7.94 -13.13
N THR A 270 0.11 -7.52 -14.21
CA THR A 270 -0.39 -6.14 -14.38
C THR A 270 -1.92 -6.16 -14.35
N LEU A 271 -2.50 -5.42 -13.41
CA LEU A 271 -3.94 -5.42 -13.17
C LEU A 271 -4.48 -4.00 -13.06
N GLY A 272 -5.55 -3.67 -13.81
CA GLY A 272 -6.18 -2.36 -13.73
C GLY A 272 -6.97 -2.19 -12.43
N ARG A 273 -7.99 -3.03 -12.23
CA ARG A 273 -8.86 -3.02 -11.04
C ARG A 273 -9.23 -4.43 -10.56
N ALA A 274 -9.20 -4.64 -9.24
CA ALA A 274 -9.78 -5.83 -8.62
C ALA A 274 -10.48 -5.54 -7.29
N GLN A 275 -11.55 -6.29 -6.98
CA GLN A 275 -12.20 -6.22 -5.67
C GLN A 275 -11.57 -7.19 -4.67
N TYR A 276 -11.22 -8.39 -5.11
CA TYR A 276 -10.57 -9.43 -4.30
C TYR A 276 -9.45 -10.10 -5.10
N LEU A 277 -8.26 -10.16 -4.50
CA LEU A 277 -7.08 -10.81 -5.09
C LEU A 277 -6.30 -11.57 -4.01
N THR A 278 -5.89 -12.80 -4.35
CA THR A 278 -5.00 -13.63 -3.52
C THR A 278 -3.79 -14.07 -4.35
N LEU A 279 -2.58 -13.74 -3.87
CA LEU A 279 -1.25 -14.24 -4.25
C LEU A 279 -0.61 -13.72 -5.57
N ALA A 280 0.56 -13.06 -5.45
CA ALA A 280 1.48 -12.73 -6.55
C ALA A 280 2.90 -12.39 -6.03
N GLN A 281 3.96 -12.68 -6.80
CA GLN A 281 5.35 -12.36 -6.42
C GLN A 281 5.79 -10.95 -6.87
N TYR A 282 5.40 -10.54 -8.09
CA TYR A 282 5.56 -9.20 -8.64
C TYR A 282 4.20 -8.68 -9.10
N LEU A 283 3.74 -7.58 -8.52
CA LEU A 283 2.39 -7.07 -8.75
C LEU A 283 2.41 -5.55 -8.94
N ALA A 284 1.87 -5.11 -10.08
CA ALA A 284 1.51 -3.72 -10.33
C ALA A 284 -0.03 -3.62 -10.46
N LEU A 285 -0.66 -2.81 -9.60
CA LEU A 285 -2.12 -2.70 -9.53
C LEU A 285 -2.56 -1.23 -9.44
N GLY A 286 -3.48 -0.81 -10.30
CA GLY A 286 -4.03 0.56 -10.25
C GLY A 286 -4.83 0.80 -8.97
N THR A 287 -5.97 0.12 -8.82
CA THR A 287 -6.83 0.29 -7.62
C THR A 287 -7.36 -1.04 -7.09
N ALA A 288 -7.34 -1.21 -5.78
CA ALA A 288 -7.89 -2.38 -5.08
C ALA A 288 -8.93 -1.96 -4.02
N GLN A 289 -10.01 -2.73 -3.88
CA GLN A 289 -10.88 -2.58 -2.70
C GLN A 289 -10.35 -3.40 -1.53
N TYR A 290 -10.18 -4.72 -1.71
CA TYR A 290 -9.65 -5.62 -0.70
C TYR A 290 -8.49 -6.44 -1.27
N LEU A 291 -7.31 -6.30 -0.66
CA LEU A 291 -6.13 -7.06 -1.06
C LEU A 291 -5.49 -7.70 0.18
N THR A 292 -5.34 -9.02 0.13
CA THR A 292 -4.66 -9.79 1.18
C THR A 292 -3.58 -10.67 0.55
N LEU A 293 -2.34 -10.55 1.02
CA LEU A 293 -1.19 -11.28 0.50
C LEU A 293 -0.32 -11.83 1.63
N ASP A 294 0.06 -13.11 1.55
CA ASP A 294 1.01 -13.73 2.48
C ASP A 294 2.44 -13.19 2.29
N GLY A 295 2.73 -12.57 1.15
CA GLY A 295 3.95 -11.81 0.95
C GLY A 295 4.17 -11.39 -0.50
N ALA A 296 5.00 -10.36 -0.71
CA ALA A 296 5.40 -9.89 -2.03
C ALA A 296 6.89 -9.52 -2.07
N GLN A 297 7.56 -9.74 -3.19
CA GLN A 297 8.92 -9.19 -3.35
C GLN A 297 8.82 -7.74 -3.79
N TYR A 298 8.05 -7.47 -4.84
CA TYR A 298 7.83 -6.12 -5.38
C TYR A 298 6.34 -5.87 -5.59
N LEU A 299 5.83 -4.86 -4.91
CA LEU A 299 4.42 -4.48 -4.97
C LEU A 299 4.32 -2.98 -5.20
N THR A 300 3.70 -2.60 -6.32
CA THR A 300 3.35 -1.20 -6.63
C THR A 300 1.85 -1.12 -6.79
N LEU A 301 1.21 -0.32 -5.94
CA LEU A 301 -0.23 -0.07 -6.00
C LEU A 301 -0.51 1.43 -6.12
N GLY A 302 -1.53 1.81 -6.87
CA GLY A 302 -2.09 3.15 -6.77
C GLY A 302 -2.81 3.31 -5.44
N THR A 303 -4.12 3.02 -5.41
CA THR A 303 -4.92 3.16 -4.18
C THR A 303 -5.57 1.85 -3.71
N ALA A 304 -5.53 1.59 -2.40
CA ALA A 304 -6.26 0.50 -1.76
C ALA A 304 -7.27 1.00 -0.72
N GLN A 305 -8.44 0.38 -0.62
CA GLN A 305 -9.29 0.61 0.57
C GLN A 305 -8.79 -0.22 1.75
N TYR A 306 -8.60 -1.52 1.57
CA TYR A 306 -8.11 -2.44 2.58
C TYR A 306 -6.94 -3.26 2.04
N LEU A 307 -5.78 -3.14 2.68
CA LEU A 307 -4.57 -3.86 2.33
C LEU A 307 -4.00 -4.58 3.55
N THR A 308 -3.88 -5.90 3.46
CA THR A 308 -3.24 -6.75 4.48
C THR A 308 -2.10 -7.55 3.86
N LEU A 309 -0.91 -7.45 4.44
CA LEU A 309 0.30 -8.14 3.98
C LEU A 309 1.09 -8.70 5.16
N ASP A 310 1.56 -9.95 5.09
CA ASP A 310 2.48 -10.47 6.12
C ASP A 310 3.91 -9.91 5.92
N GLY A 311 4.35 -9.73 4.67
CA GLY A 311 5.58 -9.01 4.40
C GLY A 311 5.82 -8.58 2.95
N ALA A 312 6.65 -7.56 2.78
CA ALA A 312 7.11 -7.07 1.47
C ALA A 312 8.59 -6.69 1.50
N GLN A 313 9.34 -6.96 0.42
CA GLN A 313 10.68 -6.38 0.28
C GLN A 313 10.57 -4.93 -0.17
N TYR A 314 9.85 -4.68 -1.26
CA TYR A 314 9.60 -3.34 -1.81
C TYR A 314 8.10 -3.11 -1.99
N LEU A 315 7.58 -2.10 -1.32
CA LEU A 315 6.17 -1.68 -1.39
C LEU A 315 6.08 -0.18 -1.67
N THR A 316 5.39 0.17 -2.75
CA THR A 316 5.04 1.55 -3.11
C THR A 316 3.53 1.68 -3.26
N LEU A 317 2.95 2.70 -2.62
CA LEU A 317 1.50 2.94 -2.55
C LEU A 317 1.19 4.43 -2.69
N ASP A 318 0.31 4.83 -3.62
CA ASP A 318 -0.20 6.21 -3.66
C ASP A 318 -1.18 6.46 -2.50
N GLY A 319 -1.93 5.45 -2.06
CA GLY A 319 -2.66 5.58 -0.81
C GLY A 319 -3.43 4.36 -0.33
N ALA A 320 -3.74 4.36 0.97
CA ALA A 320 -4.53 3.29 1.60
C ALA A 320 -5.52 3.85 2.64
N GLN A 321 -6.78 3.39 2.65
CA GLN A 321 -7.65 3.71 3.80
C GLN A 321 -7.23 2.90 5.03
N TYR A 322 -7.04 1.59 4.87
CA TYR A 322 -6.59 0.68 5.92
C TYR A 322 -5.41 -0.17 5.42
N LEU A 323 -4.27 -0.04 6.08
CA LEU A 323 -3.06 -0.82 5.81
C LEU A 323 -2.63 -1.58 7.06
N THR A 324 -2.56 -2.90 6.95
CA THR A 324 -1.91 -3.77 7.93
C THR A 324 -0.75 -4.48 7.24
N LEU A 325 0.48 -4.29 7.74
CA LEU A 325 1.66 -4.92 7.19
C LEU A 325 2.55 -5.49 8.29
N GLY A 326 2.93 -6.76 8.18
CA GLY A 326 3.89 -7.37 9.09
C GLY A 326 5.26 -6.74 8.92
N THR A 327 6.02 -7.17 7.91
CA THR A 327 7.41 -6.70 7.72
C THR A 327 7.63 -6.03 6.36
N ALA A 328 8.31 -4.88 6.35
CA ALA A 328 8.79 -4.24 5.12
C ALA A 328 10.28 -3.95 5.18
N GLN A 329 11.00 -4.19 4.09
CA GLN A 329 12.35 -3.62 3.95
C GLN A 329 12.27 -2.17 3.48
N TYR A 330 11.55 -1.92 2.39
CA TYR A 330 11.33 -0.59 1.84
C TYR A 330 9.83 -0.33 1.62
N LEU A 331 9.30 0.68 2.30
CA LEU A 331 7.91 1.10 2.16
C LEU A 331 7.85 2.60 1.85
N THR A 332 7.22 2.94 0.73
CA THR A 332 6.85 4.31 0.37
C THR A 332 5.33 4.40 0.25
N LEU A 333 4.72 5.35 0.94
CA LEU A 333 3.27 5.56 0.95
C LEU A 333 2.96 7.06 0.96
N ASP A 334 2.21 7.57 -0.01
CA ASP A 334 1.92 9.01 -0.07
C ASP A 334 0.89 9.42 1.00
N GLY A 335 -0.15 8.62 1.22
CA GLY A 335 -1.13 8.91 2.25
C GLY A 335 -1.96 7.72 2.73
N ALA A 336 -2.29 7.68 4.01
CA ALA A 336 -3.24 6.71 4.54
C ALA A 336 -4.08 7.20 5.71
N GLN A 337 -5.23 6.56 5.93
CA GLN A 337 -6.05 6.86 7.11
C GLN A 337 -5.58 6.04 8.31
N TYR A 338 -5.54 4.70 8.19
CA TYR A 338 -5.17 3.80 9.28
C TYR A 338 -4.04 2.88 8.84
N VAL A 339 -2.91 2.95 9.55
CA VAL A 339 -1.72 2.17 9.24
C VAL A 339 -1.24 1.45 10.49
N THR A 340 -1.12 0.12 10.41
CA THR A 340 -0.54 -0.73 11.45
C THR A 340 0.60 -1.53 10.86
N LEU A 341 1.80 -1.33 11.40
CA LEU A 341 3.03 -1.96 10.93
C LEU A 341 3.73 -2.69 12.08
N ARG A 342 4.21 -3.92 11.86
CA ARG A 342 5.09 -4.55 12.85
C ARG A 342 6.49 -3.95 12.75
N THR A 343 7.18 -4.13 11.63
CA THR A 343 8.53 -3.55 11.46
C THR A 343 8.78 -3.07 10.04
N ALA A 344 9.45 -1.93 9.90
CA ALA A 344 9.97 -1.43 8.62
C ALA A 344 11.46 -1.10 8.74
N GLN A 345 12.30 -1.44 7.76
CA GLN A 345 13.68 -0.95 7.76
C GLN A 345 13.73 0.50 7.29
N TYR A 346 13.15 0.78 6.12
CA TYR A 346 13.02 2.11 5.54
C TYR A 346 11.56 2.42 5.25
N LEU A 347 11.03 3.45 5.91
CA LEU A 347 9.66 3.89 5.75
C LEU A 347 9.63 5.39 5.42
N THR A 348 9.04 5.71 4.27
CA THR A 348 8.67 7.07 3.89
C THR A 348 7.15 7.15 3.79
N LEU A 349 6.54 8.05 4.56
CA LEU A 349 5.10 8.24 4.58
C LEU A 349 4.76 9.73 4.46
N GLY A 350 3.91 10.12 3.51
CA GLY A 350 3.48 11.51 3.37
C GLY A 350 2.55 11.93 4.51
N THR A 351 1.33 11.40 4.52
CA THR A 351 0.32 11.74 5.56
C THR A 351 -0.36 10.51 6.17
N ALA A 352 -0.63 10.57 7.48
CA ALA A 352 -1.38 9.53 8.18
C ALA A 352 -2.40 10.12 9.16
N GLN A 353 -3.61 9.56 9.27
CA GLN A 353 -4.49 9.91 10.40
C GLN A 353 -4.07 9.12 11.64
N TYR A 354 -3.93 7.80 11.52
CA TYR A 354 -3.54 6.91 12.60
C TYR A 354 -2.41 6.00 12.12
N LEU A 355 -1.26 6.07 12.79
CA LEU A 355 -0.11 5.21 12.53
C LEU A 355 0.34 4.54 13.83
N THR A 356 0.38 3.20 13.82
CA THR A 356 0.99 2.38 14.86
C THR A 356 2.12 1.55 14.27
N LEU A 357 3.31 1.65 14.86
CA LEU A 357 4.50 0.94 14.41
C LEU A 357 5.28 0.36 15.59
N ASN A 358 5.68 -0.91 15.53
CA ASN A 358 6.50 -1.50 16.61
C ASN A 358 7.98 -1.10 16.46
N GLY A 359 8.53 -1.09 15.24
CA GLY A 359 9.91 -0.66 15.07
C GLY A 359 10.26 -0.18 13.67
N ALA A 360 11.06 0.88 13.59
CA ALA A 360 11.72 1.30 12.35
C ALA A 360 13.21 1.58 12.51
N GLN A 361 14.00 1.31 11.47
CA GLN A 361 15.40 1.79 11.44
C GLN A 361 15.43 3.24 10.95
N TYR A 362 14.83 3.52 9.80
CA TYR A 362 14.73 4.85 9.20
C TYR A 362 13.26 5.17 8.90
N LEU A 363 12.76 6.22 9.53
CA LEU A 363 11.39 6.69 9.35
C LEU A 363 11.39 8.17 9.01
N THR A 364 10.87 8.49 7.83
CA THR A 364 10.55 9.86 7.41
C THR A 364 9.04 9.96 7.23
N LEU A 365 8.42 10.93 7.91
CA LEU A 365 6.99 11.12 7.91
C LEU A 365 6.68 12.61 7.72
N GLY A 366 5.74 12.95 6.83
CA GLY A 366 5.25 14.33 6.73
C GLY A 366 4.42 14.68 7.96
N THR A 367 3.12 14.39 7.93
CA THR A 367 2.22 14.71 9.06
C THR A 367 1.41 13.52 9.54
N ALA A 368 1.26 13.39 10.87
CA ALA A 368 0.32 12.45 11.48
C ALA A 368 -0.67 13.11 12.45
N GLN A 369 -1.92 12.65 12.52
CA GLN A 369 -2.80 13.04 13.62
C GLN A 369 -2.46 12.25 14.88
N TYR A 370 -2.38 10.92 14.79
CA TYR A 370 -2.03 10.04 15.89
C TYR A 370 -0.90 9.10 15.47
N LEU A 371 0.23 9.17 16.17
CA LEU A 371 1.37 8.32 15.96
C LEU A 371 1.78 7.63 17.27
N THR A 372 1.80 6.31 17.24
CA THR A 372 2.38 5.48 18.31
C THR A 372 3.53 4.65 17.76
N LEU A 373 4.70 4.79 18.36
CA LEU A 373 5.92 4.08 17.94
C LEU A 373 6.65 3.52 19.16
N CYS A 374 6.98 2.22 19.14
CA CYS A 374 7.76 1.64 20.23
C CYS A 374 9.24 2.04 20.12
N CYS A 375 9.86 1.86 18.95
CA CYS A 375 11.24 2.30 18.75
C CYS A 375 11.59 2.76 17.32
N ALA A 376 12.46 3.76 17.22
CA ALA A 376 13.11 4.16 15.98
C ALA A 376 14.60 4.46 16.17
N GLN A 377 15.44 4.14 15.18
CA GLN A 377 16.82 4.61 15.20
C GLN A 377 16.90 6.05 14.68
N TYR A 378 16.37 6.31 13.48
CA TYR A 378 16.31 7.63 12.87
C TYR A 378 14.86 7.99 12.55
N LEU A 379 14.40 9.10 13.11
CA LEU A 379 13.04 9.58 12.96
C LEU A 379 13.02 11.06 12.56
N THR A 380 12.39 11.36 11.42
CA THR A 380 12.15 12.73 10.97
C THR A 380 10.66 12.92 10.71
N LEU A 381 10.07 13.93 11.36
CA LEU A 381 8.66 14.29 11.24
C LEU A 381 8.48 15.79 10.98
N ASP A 382 7.63 16.17 10.03
CA ASP A 382 7.23 17.58 9.89
C ASP A 382 6.26 17.97 11.02
N GLY A 383 5.30 17.10 11.35
CA GLY A 383 4.46 17.33 12.53
C GLY A 383 3.53 16.19 12.95
N ALA A 384 3.10 16.25 14.22
CA ALA A 384 2.11 15.33 14.78
C ALA A 384 1.13 16.03 15.72
N GLN A 385 -0.16 15.67 15.71
CA GLN A 385 -1.06 16.16 16.77
C GLN A 385 -0.80 15.40 18.08
N TYR A 386 -0.78 14.07 18.03
CA TYR A 386 -0.49 13.19 19.17
C TYR A 386 0.62 12.22 18.82
N LEU A 387 1.74 12.31 19.53
CA LEU A 387 2.89 11.44 19.36
C LEU A 387 3.25 10.76 20.68
N THR A 388 3.21 9.43 20.69
CA THR A 388 3.77 8.60 21.75
C THR A 388 4.92 7.77 21.20
N LEU A 389 6.11 7.93 21.79
CA LEU A 389 7.32 7.26 21.35
C LEU A 389 8.05 6.62 22.54
N GLY A 390 8.42 5.34 22.42
CA GLY A 390 9.23 4.68 23.43
C GLY A 390 10.67 5.16 23.39
N ILE A 391 11.42 4.71 22.37
CA ILE A 391 12.86 4.98 22.25
C ILE A 391 13.20 5.54 20.87
N ALA A 392 13.96 6.65 20.84
CA ALA A 392 14.60 7.18 19.65
C ALA A 392 16.11 7.31 19.83
N GLN A 393 16.91 7.01 18.80
CA GLN A 393 18.33 7.43 18.84
C GLN A 393 18.46 8.85 18.33
N TYR A 394 17.92 9.14 17.14
CA TYR A 394 17.88 10.46 16.54
C TYR A 394 16.45 10.82 16.17
N LEU A 395 15.96 11.94 16.69
CA LEU A 395 14.62 12.45 16.39
C LEU A 395 14.70 13.93 16.01
N THR A 396 14.16 14.26 14.85
CA THR A 396 13.84 15.62 14.41
C THR A 396 12.33 15.73 14.23
N LEU A 397 11.70 16.71 14.88
CA LEU A 397 10.26 16.94 14.79
C LEU A 397 9.96 18.43 14.67
N GLY A 398 9.21 18.83 13.65
CA GLY A 398 8.81 20.23 13.45
C GLY A 398 7.82 20.70 14.51
N ILE A 399 6.57 20.24 14.44
CA ILE A 399 5.50 20.71 15.36
C ILE A 399 4.77 19.54 16.00
N ALA A 400 4.54 19.62 17.31
CA ALA A 400 3.68 18.70 18.06
C ALA A 400 2.62 19.43 18.89
N GLN A 401 1.41 18.89 18.98
CA GLN A 401 0.48 19.34 20.04
C GLN A 401 0.75 18.58 21.34
N TYR A 402 0.77 17.25 21.29
CA TYR A 402 1.05 16.39 22.42
C TYR A 402 2.16 15.41 22.08
N LEU A 403 3.25 15.44 22.84
CA LEU A 403 4.38 14.54 22.68
C LEU A 403 4.74 13.89 24.01
N THR A 404 4.74 12.56 24.03
CA THR A 404 5.30 11.74 25.12
C THR A 404 6.44 10.89 24.60
N LEU A 405 7.62 10.97 25.22
CA LEU A 405 8.80 10.19 24.85
C LEU A 405 9.50 9.63 26.07
N SER A 406 9.77 8.32 26.10
CA SER A 406 10.49 7.73 27.24
C SER A 406 11.99 8.02 27.19
N ARG A 407 12.67 7.82 26.05
CA ARG A 407 14.11 8.05 25.94
C ARG A 407 14.56 8.47 24.55
N ALA A 408 15.43 9.48 24.48
CA ALA A 408 16.17 9.87 23.28
C ALA A 408 17.69 9.95 23.53
N GLN A 409 18.49 9.83 22.46
CA GLN A 409 19.89 10.26 22.52
C GLN A 409 20.04 11.68 21.99
N TYR A 410 19.59 11.94 20.77
CA TYR A 410 19.65 13.26 20.12
C TYR A 410 18.26 13.68 19.68
N LEU A 411 17.84 14.84 20.17
CA LEU A 411 16.49 15.34 19.98
C LEU A 411 16.52 16.80 19.54
N THR A 412 15.96 17.07 18.37
CA THR A 412 15.73 18.43 17.85
C THR A 412 14.23 18.59 17.63
N LEU A 413 13.63 19.54 18.34
CA LEU A 413 12.20 19.80 18.31
C LEU A 413 11.97 21.27 17.95
N GLY A 414 11.03 21.54 17.06
CA GLY A 414 10.53 22.90 16.85
C GLY A 414 9.62 23.32 17.99
N ARG A 415 8.29 23.31 17.78
CA ARG A 415 7.32 23.75 18.79
C ARG A 415 6.44 22.63 19.31
N ALA A 416 6.24 22.59 20.61
CA ALA A 416 5.29 21.69 21.27
C ALA A 416 4.24 22.46 22.10
N GLN A 417 3.00 21.99 22.21
CA GLN A 417 2.09 22.52 23.23
C GLN A 417 2.31 21.80 24.56
N TYR A 418 2.23 20.47 24.57
CA TYR A 418 2.43 19.62 25.73
C TYR A 418 3.51 18.59 25.46
N LEU A 419 4.57 18.60 26.27
CA LEU A 419 5.73 17.76 26.08
C LEU A 419 6.11 17.07 27.40
N THR A 420 6.09 15.74 27.39
CA THR A 420 6.57 14.90 28.48
C THR A 420 7.71 14.03 27.97
N LEU A 421 8.88 14.18 28.58
CA LEU A 421 10.10 13.47 28.19
C LEU A 421 10.68 12.74 29.41
N GLY A 422 11.12 11.50 29.23
CA GLY A 422 11.92 10.82 30.26
C GLY A 422 13.36 11.36 30.24
N THR A 423 14.25 10.72 29.47
CA THR A 423 15.66 11.12 29.42
C THR A 423 16.17 11.42 28.02
N ALA A 424 17.02 12.44 27.89
CA ALA A 424 17.74 12.78 26.66
C ALA A 424 19.24 12.95 26.92
N LYS A 425 20.12 12.69 25.94
CA LYS A 425 21.51 13.17 26.04
C LYS A 425 21.62 14.60 25.55
N TYR A 426 21.13 14.86 24.34
CA TYR A 426 21.12 16.18 23.73
C TYR A 426 19.71 16.54 23.33
N LEU A 427 19.23 17.69 23.79
CA LEU A 427 17.92 18.24 23.47
C LEU A 427 18.03 19.71 23.07
N THR A 428 17.53 20.01 21.88
CA THR A 428 17.26 21.38 21.42
C THR A 428 15.77 21.53 21.16
N LEU A 429 15.14 22.55 21.73
CA LEU A 429 13.70 22.83 21.57
C LEU A 429 13.46 24.33 21.34
N ASP A 430 12.77 24.70 20.27
CA ASP A 430 12.47 26.12 20.00
C ASP A 430 11.47 26.69 21.02
N GLY A 431 10.49 25.89 21.45
CA GLY A 431 9.62 26.27 22.56
C GLY A 431 8.51 25.27 22.89
N ALA A 432 8.00 25.38 24.12
CA ALA A 432 6.88 24.58 24.60
C ALA A 432 5.90 25.39 25.46
N GLN A 433 4.60 25.08 25.46
CA GLN A 433 3.71 25.66 26.49
C GLN A 433 3.91 24.95 27.83
N TYR A 434 3.88 23.62 27.83
CA TYR A 434 4.10 22.78 29.00
C TYR A 434 5.18 21.75 28.71
N LEU A 435 6.22 21.72 29.55
CA LEU A 435 7.32 20.76 29.45
C LEU A 435 7.60 20.11 30.80
N THR A 436 7.54 18.78 30.82
CA THR A 436 8.04 17.94 31.92
C THR A 436 9.17 17.05 31.40
N LEU A 437 10.32 17.06 32.07
CA LEU A 437 11.50 16.30 31.65
C LEU A 437 12.28 15.73 32.84
N ASP A 438 12.50 14.40 32.89
CA ASP A 438 13.21 13.79 34.02
C ASP A 438 14.70 14.16 34.04
N GLY A 439 15.35 14.18 32.87
CA GLY A 439 16.70 14.71 32.78
C GLY A 439 17.35 14.76 31.40
N ALA A 440 18.34 15.63 31.27
CA ALA A 440 19.14 15.81 30.07
C ALA A 440 20.62 16.04 30.37
N GLN A 441 21.54 15.61 29.50
CA GLN A 441 22.95 16.01 29.65
C GLN A 441 23.13 17.44 29.13
N TYR A 442 22.67 17.72 27.91
CA TYR A 442 22.73 19.04 27.30
C TYR A 442 21.34 19.45 26.84
N LEU A 443 20.88 20.60 27.32
CA LEU A 443 19.58 21.16 27.00
C LEU A 443 19.71 22.62 26.59
N THR A 444 19.26 22.93 25.37
CA THR A 444 19.01 24.29 24.90
C THR A 444 17.52 24.43 24.62
N LEU A 445 16.88 25.42 25.22
CA LEU A 445 15.46 25.69 25.05
C LEU A 445 15.27 27.17 24.78
N GLY A 446 14.42 27.49 23.81
CA GLY A 446 13.93 28.85 23.62
C GLY A 446 12.99 29.23 24.77
N THR A 447 11.71 29.45 24.46
CA THR A 447 10.72 29.91 25.45
C THR A 447 9.81 28.79 25.94
N ALA A 448 9.53 28.75 27.25
CA ALA A 448 8.49 27.92 27.83
C ALA A 448 7.50 28.68 28.74
N GLN A 449 6.24 28.25 28.83
CA GLN A 449 5.32 28.81 29.83
C GLN A 449 5.49 28.08 31.16
N TYR A 450 5.38 26.75 31.16
CA TYR A 450 5.52 25.92 32.36
C TYR A 450 6.57 24.84 32.12
N LEU A 451 7.60 24.84 32.97
CA LEU A 451 8.71 23.90 32.87
C LEU A 451 8.95 23.22 34.22
N THR A 452 8.86 21.89 34.24
CA THR A 452 9.28 21.06 35.37
C THR A 452 10.38 20.12 34.91
N PHE A 453 11.50 20.13 35.62
CA PHE A 453 12.66 19.38 35.17
C PHE A 453 13.47 18.79 36.33
N GLY A 454 13.87 17.53 36.19
CA GLY A 454 14.62 16.80 37.21
C GLY A 454 16.10 17.20 37.27
N THR A 455 16.92 16.69 36.34
CA THR A 455 18.39 16.81 36.41
C THR A 455 19.08 17.18 35.09
N ALA A 456 19.97 18.17 35.12
CA ALA A 456 20.71 18.69 33.95
C ALA A 456 22.21 18.75 34.22
N GLN A 457 23.03 18.47 33.22
CA GLN A 457 24.44 18.87 33.28
C GLN A 457 24.59 20.30 32.75
N TYR A 458 24.11 20.58 31.54
CA TYR A 458 24.16 21.91 30.93
C TYR A 458 22.78 22.33 30.47
N LEU A 459 22.33 23.49 30.94
CA LEU A 459 21.02 24.04 30.65
C LEU A 459 21.15 25.52 30.24
N THR A 460 20.68 25.85 29.04
CA THR A 460 20.52 27.21 28.53
C THR A 460 19.06 27.46 28.17
N LEU A 461 18.49 28.55 28.66
CA LEU A 461 17.08 28.91 28.53
C LEU A 461 16.92 30.38 28.15
N ASP A 462 16.21 30.68 27.06
CA ASP A 462 15.88 32.07 26.70
C ASP A 462 14.80 32.66 27.63
N GLY A 463 13.84 31.84 28.09
CA GLY A 463 12.93 32.28 29.14
C GLY A 463 11.84 31.31 29.53
N ALA A 464 11.35 31.46 30.78
CA ALA A 464 10.24 30.67 31.31
C ALA A 464 9.25 31.51 32.13
N GLN A 465 7.94 31.29 32.06
CA GLN A 465 7.03 31.93 33.03
C GLN A 465 7.12 31.24 34.39
N TYR A 466 7.03 29.91 34.43
CA TYR A 466 7.15 29.10 35.63
C TYR A 466 8.19 28.00 35.40
N LEU A 467 9.21 27.95 36.26
CA LEU A 467 10.27 26.95 36.19
C LEU A 467 10.51 26.32 37.56
N THR A 468 10.38 24.99 37.61
CA THR A 468 10.82 24.15 38.73
C THR A 468 11.94 23.23 38.26
N LEU A 469 13.11 23.30 38.91
CA LEU A 469 14.29 22.51 38.57
C LEU A 469 14.82 21.76 39.79
N GLY A 470 15.12 20.47 39.66
CA GLY A 470 15.79 19.70 40.71
C GLY A 470 17.26 20.09 40.85
N THR A 471 18.11 19.62 39.94
CA THR A 471 19.56 19.90 39.98
C THR A 471 20.14 20.26 38.61
N ALA A 472 21.10 21.18 38.59
CA ALA A 472 21.89 21.52 37.41
C ALA A 472 23.38 21.68 37.74
N GLN A 473 24.29 21.30 36.83
CA GLN A 473 25.70 21.68 36.97
C GLN A 473 25.90 23.10 36.46
N TYR A 474 25.47 23.39 35.24
CA TYR A 474 25.57 24.72 34.62
C TYR A 474 24.19 25.16 34.14
N LEU A 475 23.74 26.32 34.63
CA LEU A 475 22.47 26.93 34.26
C LEU A 475 22.67 28.39 33.86
N THR A 476 22.26 28.71 32.64
CA THR A 476 22.14 30.09 32.13
C THR A 476 20.69 30.36 31.74
N LEU A 477 20.13 31.45 32.23
CA LEU A 477 18.73 31.82 31.99
C LEU A 477 18.60 33.33 31.78
N ASP A 478 17.97 33.72 30.68
CA ASP A 478 17.77 35.13 30.33
C ASP A 478 16.61 35.75 31.13
N GLY A 479 15.57 34.99 31.47
CA GLY A 479 14.58 35.47 32.44
C GLY A 479 13.51 34.48 32.85
N ALA A 480 13.00 34.63 34.07
CA ALA A 480 11.78 33.93 34.50
C ALA A 480 10.86 34.73 35.42
N GLN A 481 9.55 34.47 35.41
CA GLN A 481 8.66 35.10 36.38
C GLN A 481 8.73 34.38 37.73
N TYR A 482 8.54 33.06 37.74
CA TYR A 482 8.58 32.25 38.95
C TYR A 482 9.59 31.11 38.80
N LEU A 483 10.56 31.07 39.70
CA LEU A 483 11.69 30.16 39.62
C LEU A 483 11.93 29.48 40.96
N THR A 484 11.81 28.15 40.97
CA THR A 484 12.15 27.29 42.11
C THR A 484 13.23 26.32 41.68
N LEU A 485 14.37 26.35 42.35
CA LEU A 485 15.55 25.56 42.02
C LEU A 485 16.01 24.79 43.26
N GLY A 486 16.35 23.51 43.11
CA GLY A 486 17.06 22.76 44.15
C GLY A 486 18.51 23.24 44.23
N THR A 487 19.43 22.59 43.50
CA THR A 487 20.86 22.94 43.55
C THR A 487 21.48 23.21 42.17
N ALA A 488 22.37 24.21 42.12
CA ALA A 488 23.17 24.53 40.93
C ALA A 488 24.67 24.58 41.26
N GLN A 489 25.58 24.14 40.39
CA GLN A 489 27.00 24.46 40.60
C GLN A 489 27.29 25.88 40.10
N TYR A 490 26.91 26.19 38.87
CA TYR A 490 27.06 27.52 38.27
C TYR A 490 25.71 28.01 37.77
N LEU A 491 25.28 29.17 38.27
CA LEU A 491 24.01 29.79 37.90
C LEU A 491 24.25 31.24 37.47
N THR A 492 23.85 31.55 36.24
CA THR A 492 23.79 32.92 35.72
C THR A 492 22.36 33.24 35.31
N LEU A 493 21.82 34.33 35.85
CA LEU A 493 20.45 34.76 35.60
C LEU A 493 20.40 36.27 35.37
N CYS A 494 19.82 36.70 34.26
CA CYS A 494 19.64 38.13 34.02
C CYS A 494 18.54 38.71 34.91
N CYS A 495 17.35 38.10 34.95
CA CYS A 495 16.24 38.59 35.77
C CYS A 495 15.27 37.52 36.27
N ALA A 496 14.71 37.71 37.48
CA ALA A 496 13.54 36.96 37.95
C ALA A 496 12.56 37.85 38.74
N GLN A 497 11.27 37.52 38.74
CA GLN A 497 10.33 38.18 39.68
C GLN A 497 10.40 37.47 41.04
N TYR A 498 10.21 36.16 41.06
CA TYR A 498 10.27 35.32 42.27
C TYR A 498 11.30 34.21 42.09
N LEU A 499 12.29 34.15 42.97
CA LEU A 499 13.34 33.14 42.95
C LEU A 499 13.49 32.47 44.34
N THR A 500 13.36 31.16 44.37
CA THR A 500 13.71 30.31 45.51
C THR A 500 14.79 29.31 45.08
N LEU A 501 15.88 29.21 45.83
CA LEU A 501 17.00 28.32 45.52
C LEU A 501 17.53 27.66 46.81
N ASP A 502 17.64 26.33 46.85
CA ASP A 502 18.22 25.65 48.03
C ASP A 502 19.72 25.91 48.14
N GLY A 503 20.46 25.90 47.02
CA GLY A 503 21.81 26.45 47.00
C GLY A 503 22.55 26.45 45.66
N ALA A 504 23.59 27.28 45.59
CA ALA A 504 24.51 27.34 44.44
C ALA A 504 25.98 27.39 44.86
N GLN A 505 26.92 26.89 44.05
CA GLN A 505 28.33 27.19 44.30
C GLN A 505 28.67 28.61 43.81
N TYR A 506 28.32 28.92 42.57
CA TYR A 506 28.50 30.24 41.97
C TYR A 506 27.16 30.76 41.46
N LEU A 507 26.76 31.95 41.91
CA LEU A 507 25.53 32.60 41.48
C LEU A 507 25.81 34.05 41.08
N THR A 508 25.45 34.37 39.83
CA THR A 508 25.36 35.74 39.32
C THR A 508 23.92 36.05 38.94
N LEU A 509 23.34 37.10 39.52
CA LEU A 509 21.97 37.54 39.25
C LEU A 509 21.92 39.04 38.96
N GLY A 510 21.32 39.42 37.84
CA GLY A 510 21.08 40.83 37.51
C GLY A 510 20.04 41.46 38.42
N THR A 511 18.77 41.08 38.27
CA THR A 511 17.66 41.66 39.07
C THR A 511 16.68 40.63 39.60
N ALA A 512 16.24 40.78 40.85
CA ALA A 512 15.12 40.03 41.43
C ALA A 512 14.11 40.93 42.17
N GLN A 513 12.82 40.61 42.16
CA GLN A 513 11.87 41.24 43.09
C GLN A 513 11.91 40.53 44.44
N TYR A 514 11.74 39.20 44.44
CA TYR A 514 11.78 38.38 45.65
C TYR A 514 12.81 37.26 45.46
N LEU A 515 13.77 37.16 46.38
CA LEU A 515 14.80 36.13 46.36
C LEU A 515 14.95 35.48 47.74
N THR A 516 14.78 34.17 47.78
CA THR A 516 15.11 33.31 48.92
C THR A 516 16.22 32.33 48.52
N LEU A 517 17.32 32.31 49.27
CA LEU A 517 18.46 31.42 49.01
C LEU A 517 18.90 30.68 50.28
N GLY A 518 19.07 29.36 50.20
CA GLY A 518 19.62 28.58 51.31
C GLY A 518 21.12 28.81 51.51
N ARG A 519 21.95 28.38 50.54
CA ARG A 519 23.42 28.45 50.64
C ARG A 519 24.09 28.88 49.34
N ALA A 520 25.13 29.70 49.44
CA ALA A 520 26.04 30.00 48.32
C ALA A 520 27.52 30.01 48.72
N GLN A 521 28.43 29.66 47.81
CA GLN A 521 29.86 29.93 48.01
C GLN A 521 30.21 31.33 47.50
N TYR A 522 29.91 31.63 46.24
CA TYR A 522 30.14 32.93 45.62
C TYR A 522 28.85 33.49 45.07
N LEU A 523 28.49 34.70 45.51
CA LEU A 523 27.23 35.33 45.19
C LEU A 523 27.43 36.76 44.73
N THR A 524 27.02 37.07 43.50
CA THR A 524 27.00 38.42 42.94
C THR A 524 25.58 38.77 42.54
N LEU A 525 25.05 39.85 43.10
CA LEU A 525 23.67 40.30 42.91
C LEU A 525 23.65 41.77 42.48
N GLY A 526 22.95 42.10 41.39
CA GLY A 526 22.77 43.48 40.95
C GLY A 526 21.74 44.23 41.81
N ARG A 527 20.46 43.92 41.64
CA ARG A 527 19.35 44.55 42.40
C ARG A 527 18.34 43.54 42.93
N ALA A 528 17.91 43.69 44.18
CA ALA A 528 16.82 42.91 44.77
C ALA A 528 15.81 43.82 45.50
N GLN A 529 14.51 43.53 45.48
CA GLN A 529 13.58 44.25 46.37
C GLN A 529 13.53 43.58 47.75
N TYR A 530 13.24 42.28 47.80
CA TYR A 530 13.16 41.50 49.02
C TYR A 530 14.12 40.31 48.94
N LEU A 531 15.05 40.24 49.88
CA LEU A 531 16.15 39.29 49.86
C LEU A 531 16.27 38.58 51.21
N THR A 532 16.14 37.26 51.21
CA THR A 532 16.40 36.40 52.37
C THR A 532 17.46 35.39 51.98
N LEU A 533 18.63 35.43 52.63
CA LEU A 533 19.69 34.44 52.39
C LEU A 533 20.07 33.75 53.69
N GLY A 534 20.32 32.45 53.62
CA GLY A 534 20.97 31.70 54.69
C GLY A 534 22.46 32.08 54.75
N ARG A 535 23.33 31.22 54.20
CA ARG A 535 24.79 31.40 54.32
C ARG A 535 25.48 31.64 52.98
N ALA A 536 26.39 32.62 52.95
CA ALA A 536 27.30 32.87 51.83
C ALA A 536 28.77 32.80 52.27
N GLN A 537 29.72 32.40 51.43
CA GLN A 537 31.14 32.63 51.73
C GLN A 537 31.56 34.03 51.25
N TYR A 538 31.29 34.35 49.99
CA TYR A 538 31.56 35.66 49.40
C TYR A 538 30.26 36.21 48.80
N LEU A 539 29.86 37.41 49.23
CA LEU A 539 28.67 38.08 48.73
C LEU A 539 28.98 39.53 48.33
N THR A 540 28.65 39.85 47.08
CA THR A 540 28.63 41.22 46.53
C THR A 540 27.19 41.56 46.11
N LEU A 541 26.66 42.68 46.59
CA LEU A 541 25.32 43.15 46.25
C LEU A 541 25.35 44.62 45.86
N GLY A 542 24.71 44.98 44.73
CA GLY A 542 24.52 46.37 44.34
C GLY A 542 23.52 47.09 45.23
N THR A 543 22.23 46.78 45.11
CA THR A 543 21.18 47.46 45.89
C THR A 543 20.08 46.50 46.37
N ALA A 544 19.60 46.68 47.61
CA ALA A 544 18.41 46.00 48.13
C ALA A 544 17.43 46.94 48.86
N GLN A 545 16.14 46.65 48.83
CA GLN A 545 15.18 47.35 49.73
C GLN A 545 15.13 46.65 51.09
N TYR A 546 14.91 45.34 51.13
CA TYR A 546 14.86 44.55 52.36
C TYR A 546 15.84 43.38 52.26
N LEU A 547 16.73 43.24 53.23
CA LEU A 547 17.74 42.19 53.27
C LEU A 547 17.80 41.53 54.66
N THR A 548 17.57 40.23 54.69
CA THR A 548 17.80 39.36 55.86
C THR A 548 18.86 38.31 55.54
N LEU A 549 19.86 38.19 56.42
CA LEU A 549 21.03 37.34 56.22
C LEU A 549 21.40 36.59 57.50
N ASP A 550 21.54 35.25 57.44
CA ASP A 550 22.03 34.46 58.59
C ASP A 550 23.55 34.65 58.80
N GLY A 551 24.35 34.57 57.72
CA GLY A 551 25.77 34.93 57.82
C GLY A 551 26.57 34.88 56.52
N ALA A 552 27.70 35.59 56.52
CA ALA A 552 28.65 35.63 55.41
C ALA A 552 30.11 35.69 55.90
N GLN A 553 31.08 35.14 55.15
CA GLN A 553 32.50 35.37 55.49
C GLN A 553 32.95 36.75 55.01
N TYR A 554 32.76 37.04 53.73
CA TYR A 554 33.10 38.33 53.11
C TYR A 554 31.87 38.94 52.46
N LEU A 555 31.57 40.17 52.84
CA LEU A 555 30.36 40.87 52.43
C LEU A 555 30.67 42.31 51.98
N THR A 556 30.33 42.61 50.74
CA THR A 556 30.33 43.97 50.18
C THR A 556 28.93 44.31 49.71
N LEU A 557 28.32 45.35 50.26
CA LEU A 557 27.01 45.84 49.85
C LEU A 557 27.13 47.31 49.43
N GLY A 558 26.44 47.67 48.34
CA GLY A 558 26.17 49.08 48.04
C GLY A 558 25.15 49.62 49.03
N THR A 559 23.90 49.82 48.60
CA THR A 559 22.86 50.44 49.43
C THR A 559 21.73 49.48 49.82
N ALA A 560 21.32 49.51 51.09
CA ALA A 560 20.13 48.80 51.59
C ALA A 560 19.14 49.77 52.29
N GLN A 561 17.83 49.57 52.19
CA GLN A 561 16.90 50.34 53.04
C GLN A 561 16.78 49.69 54.42
N TYR A 562 16.49 48.39 54.48
CA TYR A 562 16.39 47.63 55.72
C TYR A 562 17.32 46.41 55.66
N LEU A 563 18.24 46.31 56.61
CA LEU A 563 19.23 45.26 56.69
C LEU A 563 19.22 44.63 58.10
N THR A 564 18.94 43.33 58.15
CA THR A 564 19.09 42.51 59.36
C THR A 564 20.08 41.39 59.07
N PHE A 565 21.10 41.26 59.89
CA PHE A 565 22.21 40.36 59.58
C PHE A 565 22.78 39.71 60.84
N GLY A 566 23.00 38.39 60.78
CA GLY A 566 23.52 37.58 61.88
C GLY A 566 25.03 37.76 62.10
N THR A 567 25.86 37.06 61.32
CA THR A 567 27.33 36.97 61.58
C THR A 567 28.22 37.19 60.35
N ALA A 568 29.25 38.05 60.47
CA ALA A 568 30.19 38.41 59.42
C ALA A 568 31.64 38.33 59.88
N GLN A 569 32.57 37.93 59.00
CA GLN A 569 34.00 38.17 59.25
C GLN A 569 34.41 39.54 58.73
N TYR A 570 34.11 39.85 57.46
CA TYR A 570 34.41 41.15 56.85
C TYR A 570 33.17 41.74 56.20
N LEU A 571 32.80 42.96 56.60
CA LEU A 571 31.63 43.67 56.13
C LEU A 571 31.99 45.09 55.70
N THR A 572 31.71 45.41 54.43
CA THR A 572 31.80 46.78 53.88
C THR A 572 30.43 47.19 53.32
N LEU A 573 29.99 48.40 53.68
CA LEU A 573 28.67 48.93 53.36
C LEU A 573 28.76 50.39 52.89
N ASP A 574 28.23 50.70 51.70
CA ASP A 574 28.12 52.10 51.25
C ASP A 574 26.96 52.82 51.97
N GLY A 575 25.86 52.14 52.31
CA GLY A 575 24.89 52.73 53.23
C GLY A 575 23.63 51.93 53.52
N ALA A 576 23.02 52.20 54.68
CA ALA A 576 21.77 51.58 55.11
C ALA A 576 20.80 52.57 55.80
N GLN A 577 19.49 52.53 55.54
CA GLN A 577 18.56 53.35 56.35
C GLN A 577 18.39 52.73 57.75
N TYR A 578 18.10 51.43 57.82
CA TYR A 578 17.97 50.68 59.08
C TYR A 578 18.87 49.45 59.03
N LEU A 579 19.80 49.36 59.99
CA LEU A 579 20.78 48.28 60.09
C LEU A 579 20.75 47.66 61.48
N THR A 580 20.46 46.36 61.56
CA THR A 580 20.63 45.54 62.75
C THR A 580 21.66 44.45 62.46
N LEU A 581 22.72 44.38 63.25
CA LEU A 581 23.83 43.46 63.06
C LEU A 581 24.14 42.69 64.35
N GLY A 582 24.24 41.36 64.25
CA GLY A 582 24.61 40.51 65.38
C GLY A 582 26.09 40.61 65.72
N THR A 583 26.96 39.97 64.93
CA THR A 583 28.42 40.00 65.14
C THR A 583 29.21 40.24 63.85
N ALA A 584 30.27 41.04 63.94
CA ALA A 584 31.22 41.27 62.85
C ALA A 584 32.67 41.25 63.37
N GLN A 585 33.63 40.69 62.62
CA GLN A 585 35.05 40.90 63.00
C GLN A 585 35.53 42.26 62.50
N TYR A 586 35.31 42.58 61.23
CA TYR A 586 35.66 43.87 60.62
C TYR A 586 34.44 44.48 59.95
N LEU A 587 34.07 45.70 60.34
CA LEU A 587 32.94 46.45 59.82
C LEU A 587 33.37 47.84 59.36
N THR A 588 33.14 48.15 58.09
CA THR A 588 33.28 49.49 57.50
C THR A 588 31.94 49.92 56.93
N LEU A 589 31.46 51.11 57.33
CA LEU A 589 30.17 51.65 56.92
C LEU A 589 30.29 53.15 56.64
N ASP A 590 29.92 53.58 55.44
CA ASP A 590 29.97 55.00 55.06
C ASP A 590 28.82 55.80 55.69
N GLY A 591 27.60 55.25 55.72
CA GLY A 591 26.50 55.88 56.47
C GLY A 591 25.29 55.02 56.83
N ALA A 592 24.67 55.27 57.99
CA ALA A 592 23.35 54.74 58.32
C ALA A 592 22.42 55.72 59.07
N GLN A 593 21.10 55.59 58.92
CA GLN A 593 20.17 56.40 59.73
C GLN A 593 19.97 55.76 61.12
N TYR A 594 19.67 54.48 61.18
CA TYR A 594 19.51 53.72 62.43
C TYR A 594 20.40 52.49 62.42
N LEU A 595 21.33 52.41 63.37
CA LEU A 595 22.31 51.33 63.48
C LEU A 595 22.25 50.71 64.88
N THR A 596 21.91 49.43 64.94
CA THR A 596 22.01 48.58 66.13
C THR A 596 23.03 47.48 65.88
N LEU A 597 24.05 47.40 66.74
CA LEU A 597 25.15 46.45 66.61
C LEU A 597 25.30 45.65 67.91
N GLY A 598 25.38 44.33 67.80
CA GLY A 598 25.83 43.47 68.88
C GLY A 598 27.33 43.66 69.13
N THR A 599 28.19 42.82 68.53
CA THR A 599 29.64 42.90 68.75
C THR A 599 30.45 43.11 67.47
N ALA A 600 31.45 44.00 67.53
CA ALA A 600 32.46 44.17 66.49
C ALA A 600 33.90 44.12 67.04
N GLN A 601 34.85 43.52 66.31
CA GLN A 601 36.26 43.66 66.71
C GLN A 601 36.82 44.99 66.20
N TYR A 602 36.60 45.32 64.93
CA TYR A 602 37.02 46.58 64.32
C TYR A 602 35.85 47.25 63.62
N LEU A 603 35.52 48.47 64.04
CA LEU A 603 34.40 49.27 63.51
C LEU A 603 34.92 50.61 62.99
N THR A 604 34.71 50.85 61.69
CA THR A 604 34.92 52.15 61.04
C THR A 604 33.58 52.67 60.53
N LEU A 605 33.18 53.84 61.00
CA LEU A 605 31.86 54.43 60.72
C LEU A 605 31.99 55.87 60.24
N GLY A 606 31.45 56.18 59.06
CA GLY A 606 31.32 57.53 58.55
C GLY A 606 30.24 58.30 59.32
N THR A 607 28.97 58.16 58.93
CA THR A 607 27.86 58.90 59.54
C THR A 607 26.78 57.98 60.12
N ALA A 608 26.28 58.30 61.32
CA ALA A 608 25.08 57.67 61.87
C ALA A 608 24.13 58.69 62.51
N GLN A 609 22.82 58.58 62.29
CA GLN A 609 21.87 59.40 63.07
C GLN A 609 21.63 58.80 64.45
N TYR A 610 21.34 57.49 64.51
CA TYR A 610 21.14 56.76 65.76
C TYR A 610 22.02 55.51 65.79
N LEU A 611 22.85 55.39 66.82
CA LEU A 611 23.83 54.31 66.99
C LEU A 611 23.67 53.63 68.35
N THR A 612 23.40 52.33 68.37
CA THR A 612 23.39 51.48 69.58
C THR A 612 24.44 50.39 69.43
N LEU A 613 25.34 50.27 70.42
CA LEU A 613 26.45 49.30 70.41
C LEU A 613 26.44 48.47 71.69
N ASP A 614 26.47 47.14 71.57
CA ASP A 614 26.67 46.25 72.72
C ASP A 614 28.17 45.99 73.01
N GLY A 615 29.05 46.04 72.00
CA GLY A 615 30.50 46.05 72.21
C GLY A 615 31.36 46.22 70.94
N ALA A 616 32.45 47.01 71.03
CA ALA A 616 33.45 47.15 69.97
C ALA A 616 34.87 47.20 70.54
N GLN A 617 35.82 46.39 70.01
CA GLN A 617 37.21 46.42 70.50
C GLN A 617 37.99 47.65 69.98
N PHE A 618 37.76 48.04 68.73
CA PHE A 618 38.35 49.22 68.11
C PHE A 618 37.28 49.99 67.33
N LEU A 619 37.11 51.28 67.63
CA LEU A 619 36.06 52.14 67.05
C LEU A 619 36.67 53.41 66.45
N THR A 620 36.41 53.64 65.17
CA THR A 620 36.70 54.89 64.46
C THR A 620 35.39 55.48 63.95
N LEU A 621 35.08 56.71 64.37
CA LEU A 621 33.80 57.38 64.09
C LEU A 621 34.04 58.78 63.51
N CYS A 622 33.40 59.11 62.38
CA CYS A 622 33.40 60.47 61.86
C CYS A 622 32.28 61.31 62.49
N SER A 623 31.02 60.84 62.50
CA SER A 623 29.94 61.49 63.27
C SER A 623 28.80 60.55 63.65
N ALA A 624 28.24 60.71 64.86
CA ALA A 624 26.97 60.12 65.29
C ALA A 624 26.11 61.18 65.99
N GLN A 625 24.83 61.31 65.64
CA GLN A 625 23.94 62.29 66.30
C GLN A 625 23.46 61.80 67.67
N TYR A 626 23.16 60.51 67.80
CA TYR A 626 22.76 59.86 69.06
C TYR A 626 23.49 58.53 69.22
N LEU A 627 24.14 58.32 70.37
CA LEU A 627 24.95 57.12 70.68
C LEU A 627 24.52 56.50 72.02
N THR A 628 24.27 55.19 72.01
CA THR A 628 23.97 54.37 73.20
C THR A 628 24.96 53.21 73.28
N LEU A 629 25.57 53.01 74.47
CA LEU A 629 26.54 51.95 74.74
C LEU A 629 26.00 51.02 75.85
N ASN A 630 25.76 49.75 75.56
CA ASN A 630 25.11 48.81 76.48
C ASN A 630 26.08 47.88 77.23
N GLY A 631 27.33 47.73 76.75
CA GLY A 631 28.38 46.95 77.40
C GLY A 631 29.72 47.68 77.30
N ALA A 632 30.31 48.02 78.44
CA ALA A 632 31.68 48.53 78.56
C ALA A 632 32.65 47.41 78.90
#